data_AF-A0AAN8X9C9-F1
#
_entry.id   AF-A0AAN8X9C9-F1
#
_cell.length_a   1.000
_cell.length_b   1.000
_cell.length_c   1.000
_cell.angle_alpha   90.00
_cell.angle_beta   90.00
_cell.angle_gamma   90.00
#
_symmetry.space_group_name_H-M   'P 1'
#
loop_
_entity.id
_entity.type
_entity.pdbx_description
1 polymer ?
#
loop_
_entity_poly.entity_id
_entity_poly.type
_entity_poly.pdbx_seq_one_letter_code
_entity_poly.pdbx_strand_id
1 'polypeptide(L)'
;MSDFLAKGVKKIPTLSGIKFTDEDVAGEGKKCLQVADGTLTIFNGFDEKLQEALCVGFDSAICGSFSGFPSLAAQIFTLMREGQSEEAKRVQQTLTKHMGVIAKQTGGFNIAGLKAATSMLMGIDLGPSRLPVKPLTSSKKEELRNDLKNLGCKVF
;
A
#
# COMPACT_ATOMS: atom_id res chain seq x y z
N MET A 1 -0.29 -18.89 -4.66
CA MET A 1 -1.62 -18.25 -4.65
C MET A 1 -2.45 -18.58 -5.89
N SER A 2 -1.90 -18.50 -7.11
CA SER A 2 -2.60 -18.82 -8.35
C SER A 2 -3.23 -20.22 -8.34
N ASP A 3 -2.51 -21.22 -7.80
CA ASP A 3 -3.02 -22.59 -7.67
C ASP A 3 -4.23 -22.69 -6.74
N PHE A 4 -4.25 -21.90 -5.67
CA PHE A 4 -5.40 -21.81 -4.77
C PHE A 4 -6.58 -21.21 -5.51
N LEU A 5 -6.39 -20.09 -6.23
CA LEU A 5 -7.45 -19.46 -7.02
C LEU A 5 -8.02 -20.43 -8.06
N ALA A 6 -7.17 -21.13 -8.81
CA ALA A 6 -7.59 -22.08 -9.86
C ALA A 6 -8.45 -23.25 -9.32
N LYS A 7 -8.20 -23.68 -8.07
CA LYS A 7 -9.03 -24.67 -7.36
C LYS A 7 -10.26 -24.02 -6.71
N GLY A 8 -10.10 -22.83 -6.16
CA GLY A 8 -11.10 -22.08 -5.41
C GLY A 8 -12.29 -21.69 -6.27
N VAL A 9 -12.07 -21.18 -7.49
CA VAL A 9 -13.15 -20.78 -8.41
C VAL A 9 -14.09 -21.92 -8.78
N LYS A 10 -13.60 -23.17 -8.72
CA LYS A 10 -14.42 -24.38 -8.99
C LYS A 10 -15.28 -24.79 -7.80
N LYS A 11 -14.97 -24.33 -6.59
CA LYS A 11 -15.58 -24.78 -5.33
C LYS A 11 -16.32 -23.69 -4.58
N ILE A 12 -15.99 -22.43 -4.82
CA ILE A 12 -16.53 -21.27 -4.11
C ILE A 12 -17.22 -20.39 -5.17
N PRO A 13 -18.54 -20.55 -5.40
CA PRO A 13 -19.25 -19.82 -6.45
C PRO A 13 -19.19 -18.30 -6.31
N THR A 14 -18.95 -17.79 -5.09
CA THR A 14 -18.85 -16.37 -4.76
C THR A 14 -17.41 -15.87 -4.68
N LEU A 15 -16.41 -16.66 -5.08
CA LEU A 15 -15.03 -16.20 -5.14
C LEU A 15 -14.86 -15.29 -6.35
N SER A 16 -14.63 -14.00 -6.09
CA SER A 16 -14.51 -12.98 -7.14
C SER A 16 -13.14 -12.32 -7.21
N GLY A 17 -12.19 -12.70 -6.35
CA GLY A 17 -10.91 -12.03 -6.30
C GLY A 17 -10.13 -12.25 -5.01
N ILE A 18 -8.98 -11.59 -4.93
CA ILE A 18 -8.11 -11.55 -3.75
C ILE A 18 -7.46 -10.18 -3.59
N LYS A 19 -7.04 -9.88 -2.35
CA LYS A 19 -5.98 -8.89 -2.09
C LYS A 19 -4.64 -9.61 -2.06
N PHE A 20 -3.82 -9.41 -3.09
CA PHE A 20 -2.49 -10.00 -3.22
C PHE A 20 -1.45 -9.14 -2.50
N THR A 21 -1.07 -9.52 -1.27
CA THR A 21 -0.07 -8.81 -0.46
C THR A 21 1.24 -9.60 -0.46
N ASP A 22 1.97 -9.50 -1.56
CA ASP A 22 3.26 -10.15 -1.75
C ASP A 22 4.11 -9.27 -2.70
N GLU A 23 5.43 -9.39 -2.62
CA GLU A 23 6.35 -8.59 -3.45
C GLU A 23 6.48 -9.12 -4.88
N ASP A 24 6.18 -10.40 -5.12
CA ASP A 24 6.29 -11.03 -6.45
C ASP A 24 5.07 -10.72 -7.34
N VAL A 25 4.87 -9.44 -7.63
CA VAL A 25 3.79 -8.97 -8.51
C VAL A 25 4.01 -9.42 -9.96
N ALA A 26 5.25 -9.45 -10.44
CA ALA A 26 5.59 -9.80 -11.83
C ALA A 26 5.55 -11.31 -12.12
N GLY A 27 5.81 -12.16 -11.11
CA GLY A 27 5.73 -13.61 -11.20
C GLY A 27 4.36 -14.13 -10.77
N GLU A 28 4.18 -14.33 -9.46
CA GLU A 28 2.97 -14.92 -8.89
C GLU A 28 1.73 -14.03 -9.02
N GLY A 29 1.87 -12.71 -8.85
CA GLY A 29 0.77 -11.76 -9.03
C GLY A 29 0.21 -11.80 -10.45
N LYS A 30 1.09 -11.80 -11.46
CA LYS A 30 0.72 -11.96 -12.87
C LYS A 30 -0.02 -13.27 -13.15
N LYS A 31 0.41 -14.38 -12.56
CA LYS A 31 -0.31 -15.66 -12.69
C LYS A 31 -1.70 -15.57 -12.09
N CYS A 32 -1.86 -14.89 -10.95
CA CYS A 32 -3.17 -14.67 -10.34
C CYS A 32 -4.11 -13.88 -11.26
N LEU A 33 -3.63 -12.85 -11.95
CA LEU A 33 -4.41 -12.08 -12.94
C LEU A 33 -4.91 -12.94 -14.11
N GLN A 34 -4.25 -14.06 -14.41
CA GLN A 34 -4.60 -14.92 -15.54
C GLN A 34 -5.56 -16.06 -15.15
N VAL A 35 -5.81 -16.28 -13.86
CA VAL A 35 -6.71 -17.35 -13.41
C VAL A 35 -8.14 -17.06 -13.85
N ALA A 36 -8.85 -18.12 -14.25
CA ALA A 36 -10.24 -18.04 -14.71
C ALA A 36 -10.41 -17.00 -15.82
N ASP A 37 -9.50 -17.00 -16.79
CA ASP A 37 -9.48 -16.10 -17.94
C ASP A 37 -9.53 -14.60 -17.56
N GLY A 38 -8.96 -14.25 -16.41
CA GLY A 38 -8.91 -12.87 -15.90
C GLY A 38 -10.24 -12.35 -15.35
N THR A 39 -11.19 -13.22 -15.04
CA THR A 39 -12.49 -12.82 -14.46
C THR A 39 -12.40 -12.42 -12.99
N LEU A 40 -11.29 -12.72 -12.31
CA LEU A 40 -11.08 -12.37 -10.90
C LEU A 40 -10.48 -10.98 -10.74
N THR A 41 -10.96 -10.23 -9.74
CA THR A 41 -10.34 -8.97 -9.33
C THR A 41 -9.15 -9.25 -8.42
N ILE A 42 -7.95 -8.84 -8.84
CA ILE A 42 -6.72 -9.00 -8.06
C ILE A 42 -6.25 -7.62 -7.61
N PHE A 43 -6.47 -7.31 -6.33
CA PHE A 43 -5.99 -6.05 -5.75
C PHE A 43 -4.53 -6.18 -5.36
N ASN A 44 -3.67 -5.26 -5.80
CA ASN A 44 -2.35 -5.10 -5.21
C ASN A 44 -2.49 -4.70 -3.73
N GLY A 45 -1.83 -5.43 -2.84
CA GLY A 45 -1.82 -5.17 -1.41
C GLY A 45 -0.50 -4.61 -0.89
N PHE A 46 0.54 -4.54 -1.72
CA PHE A 46 1.89 -4.18 -1.32
C PHE A 46 2.19 -2.72 -1.68
N ASP A 47 2.31 -1.86 -0.66
CA ASP A 47 2.39 -0.40 -0.79
C ASP A 47 3.54 0.07 -1.71
N GLU A 48 4.70 -0.56 -1.61
CA GLU A 48 5.91 -0.19 -2.35
C GLU A 48 5.92 -0.67 -3.81
N LYS A 49 4.89 -1.42 -4.23
CA LYS A 49 4.82 -2.09 -5.53
C LYS A 49 3.66 -1.65 -6.42
N LEU A 50 2.90 -0.62 -6.03
CA LEU A 50 1.69 -0.20 -6.77
C LEU A 50 1.99 0.09 -8.25
N GLN A 51 3.00 0.91 -8.55
CA GLN A 51 3.36 1.24 -9.92
C GLN A 51 3.80 -0.01 -10.73
N GLU A 52 4.59 -0.89 -10.12
CA GLU A 52 5.04 -2.14 -10.75
C GLU A 52 3.88 -3.09 -11.02
N ALA A 53 2.95 -3.23 -10.07
CA ALA A 53 1.74 -4.02 -10.23
C ALA A 53 0.89 -3.49 -11.40
N LEU A 54 0.74 -2.17 -11.52
CA LEU A 54 0.03 -1.54 -12.64
C LEU A 54 0.71 -1.83 -13.99
N CYS A 55 2.04 -1.86 -14.05
CA CYS A 55 2.77 -2.29 -15.27
C CYS A 55 2.48 -3.73 -15.67
N VAL A 56 2.29 -4.61 -14.69
CA VAL A 56 2.07 -6.06 -14.92
C VAL A 56 0.63 -6.36 -15.36
N GLY A 57 -0.30 -5.41 -15.16
CA GLY A 57 -1.70 -5.52 -15.57
C GLY A 57 -2.69 -5.56 -14.39
N PHE A 58 -2.25 -5.26 -13.18
CA PHE A 58 -3.19 -4.94 -12.10
C PHE A 58 -3.91 -3.64 -12.44
N ASP A 59 -5.18 -3.53 -12.05
CA ASP A 59 -6.00 -2.32 -12.26
C ASP A 59 -6.53 -1.74 -10.93
N SER A 60 -6.23 -2.39 -9.82
CA SER A 60 -6.83 -2.15 -8.52
C SER A 60 -5.85 -2.42 -7.38
N ALA A 61 -6.03 -1.71 -6.26
CA ALA A 61 -5.16 -1.83 -5.10
C ALA A 61 -5.88 -1.53 -3.79
N ILE A 62 -5.45 -2.18 -2.72
CA ILE A 62 -5.89 -1.95 -1.33
C ILE A 62 -4.63 -1.86 -0.47
N CYS A 63 -4.16 -0.64 -0.22
CA CYS A 63 -2.90 -0.38 0.47
C CYS A 63 -3.12 0.49 1.72
N GLY A 64 -2.30 0.27 2.76
CA GLY A 64 -2.45 1.01 4.01
C GLY A 64 -2.08 2.48 3.87
N SER A 65 -1.06 2.78 3.06
CA SER A 65 -0.57 4.13 2.80
C SER A 65 -1.63 5.08 2.25
N PHE A 66 -2.70 4.57 1.62
CA PHE A 66 -3.76 5.39 1.05
C PHE A 66 -4.48 6.21 2.11
N SER A 67 -4.44 5.82 3.40
CA SER A 67 -5.02 6.61 4.49
C SER A 67 -4.23 7.89 4.77
N GLY A 68 -2.91 7.85 4.65
CA GLY A 68 -2.02 8.99 4.91
C GLY A 68 -1.60 9.76 3.66
N PHE A 69 -1.58 9.09 2.50
CA PHE A 69 -1.08 9.61 1.23
C PHE A 69 -2.05 9.34 0.06
N PRO A 70 -3.35 9.65 0.18
CA PRO A 70 -4.33 9.34 -0.87
C PRO A 70 -3.97 10.00 -2.22
N SER A 71 -3.45 11.23 -2.20
CA SER A 71 -3.07 11.96 -3.41
C SER A 71 -1.93 11.31 -4.17
N LEU A 72 -0.92 10.74 -3.49
CA LEU A 72 0.19 10.05 -4.15
C LEU A 72 -0.29 8.78 -4.84
N ALA A 73 -1.15 8.01 -4.18
CA ALA A 73 -1.75 6.81 -4.75
C ALA A 73 -2.59 7.16 -5.99
N ALA A 74 -3.47 8.14 -5.88
CA ALA A 74 -4.30 8.60 -6.99
C ALA A 74 -3.45 9.11 -8.17
N GLN A 75 -2.36 9.83 -7.89
CA GLN A 75 -1.44 10.32 -8.91
C GLN A 75 -0.76 9.16 -9.64
N ILE A 76 -0.30 8.11 -8.94
CA ILE A 76 0.28 6.92 -9.58
C ILE A 76 -0.73 6.29 -10.55
N PHE A 77 -1.98 6.07 -10.12
CA PHE A 77 -3.03 5.53 -10.99
C PHE A 77 -3.28 6.40 -12.22
N THR A 78 -3.36 7.72 -12.05
CA THR A 78 -3.59 8.65 -13.16
C THR A 78 -2.43 8.64 -14.16
N LEU A 79 -1.19 8.78 -13.69
CA LEU A 79 0.00 8.76 -14.54
C LEU A 79 0.11 7.43 -15.31
N MET A 80 -0.19 6.30 -14.68
CA MET A 80 -0.20 5.00 -15.35
C MET A 80 -1.27 4.91 -16.46
N ARG A 81 -2.47 5.45 -16.23
CA ARG A 81 -3.53 5.52 -17.27
C ARG A 81 -3.15 6.44 -18.42
N GLU A 82 -2.37 7.48 -18.17
CA GLU A 82 -1.87 8.42 -19.17
C GLU A 82 -0.61 7.93 -19.90
N GLY A 83 -0.12 6.72 -19.60
CA GLY A 83 1.09 6.15 -20.19
C GLY A 83 2.39 6.77 -19.66
N GLN A 84 2.33 7.57 -18.59
CA GLN A 84 3.46 8.29 -18.00
C GLN A 84 4.18 7.43 -16.94
N SER A 85 4.60 6.22 -17.32
CA SER A 85 5.15 5.22 -16.39
C SER A 85 6.39 5.69 -15.62
N GLU A 86 7.29 6.45 -16.25
CA GLU A 86 8.49 6.96 -15.57
C GLU A 86 8.16 8.00 -14.51
N GLU A 87 7.15 8.84 -14.74
CA GLU A 87 6.69 9.80 -13.73
C GLU A 87 5.95 9.07 -12.61
N ALA A 88 5.10 8.08 -12.93
CA ALA A 88 4.45 7.24 -11.94
C ALA A 88 5.48 6.55 -11.02
N LYS A 89 6.61 6.10 -11.59
CA LYS A 89 7.71 5.49 -10.84
C LYS A 89 8.37 6.48 -9.88
N ARG A 90 8.52 7.76 -10.25
CA ARG A 90 9.02 8.80 -9.34
C ARG A 90 8.05 9.07 -8.20
N VAL A 91 6.74 9.11 -8.47
CA VAL A 91 5.72 9.25 -7.42
C VAL A 91 5.71 8.03 -6.49
N GLN A 92 5.83 6.80 -7.04
CA GLN A 92 6.00 5.58 -6.24
C GLN A 92 7.24 5.66 -5.34
N GLN A 93 8.38 6.15 -5.83
CA GLN A 93 9.59 6.32 -5.01
C GLN A 93 9.36 7.29 -3.85
N THR A 94 8.58 8.37 -4.07
CA THR A 94 8.19 9.29 -3.01
C THR A 94 7.31 8.60 -1.97
N LEU A 95 6.29 7.84 -2.41
CA LEU A 95 5.44 7.05 -1.51
C LEU A 95 6.26 6.04 -0.69
N THR A 96 7.17 5.31 -1.35
CA THR A 96 8.07 4.34 -0.70
C THR A 96 8.97 5.02 0.34
N LYS A 97 9.50 6.22 0.08
CA LYS A 97 10.28 6.99 1.06
C LYS A 97 9.44 7.36 2.29
N HIS A 98 8.20 7.79 2.10
CA HIS A 98 7.29 8.08 3.20
C HIS A 98 6.97 6.83 4.03
N MET A 99 6.69 5.70 3.37
CA MET A 99 6.46 4.43 4.07
C MET A 99 7.71 3.94 4.82
N GLY A 100 8.90 4.18 4.27
CA GLY A 100 10.18 3.91 4.93
C GLY A 100 10.36 4.65 6.26
N VAL A 101 10.07 5.95 6.31
CA VAL A 101 10.19 6.71 7.58
C VAL A 101 9.14 6.31 8.61
N ILE A 102 7.96 5.86 8.18
CA ILE A 102 6.93 5.30 9.07
C ILE A 102 7.40 3.95 9.62
N ALA A 103 7.87 3.06 8.75
CA ALA A 103 8.34 1.72 9.13
C ALA A 103 9.57 1.77 10.05
N LYS A 104 10.47 2.75 9.85
CA LYS A 104 11.65 2.99 10.71
C LYS A 104 11.27 3.09 12.20
N GLN A 105 10.13 3.71 12.52
CA GLN A 105 9.70 3.92 13.91
C GLN A 105 9.33 2.61 14.62
N THR A 106 8.96 1.59 13.86
CA THR A 106 8.47 0.31 14.36
C THR A 106 9.37 -0.88 14.01
N GLY A 107 10.48 -0.65 13.32
CA GLY A 107 11.39 -1.73 12.86
C GLY A 107 10.83 -2.55 11.70
N GLY A 108 9.97 -1.94 10.87
CA GLY A 108 9.21 -2.59 9.80
C GLY A 108 7.78 -2.04 9.72
N PHE A 109 7.00 -2.48 8.73
CA PHE A 109 5.61 -2.05 8.59
C PHE A 109 4.79 -2.43 9.84
N ASN A 110 4.09 -1.46 10.42
CA ASN A 110 3.27 -1.67 11.60
C ASN A 110 2.13 -0.65 11.68
N ILE A 111 0.93 -1.11 12.06
CA ILE A 111 -0.27 -0.28 12.17
C ILE A 111 -0.12 0.86 13.18
N ALA A 112 0.72 0.72 14.22
CA ALA A 112 0.98 1.81 15.17
C ALA A 112 1.66 3.01 14.51
N GLY A 113 2.64 2.75 13.63
CA GLY A 113 3.32 3.78 12.85
C GLY A 113 2.37 4.45 11.86
N LEU A 114 1.63 3.64 11.09
CA LEU A 114 0.68 4.16 10.09
C LEU A 114 -0.44 4.99 10.72
N LYS A 115 -1.01 4.56 11.86
CA LYS A 115 -2.02 5.35 12.58
C LYS A 115 -1.45 6.68 13.06
N ALA A 116 -0.27 6.68 13.67
CA ALA A 116 0.35 7.91 14.16
C ALA A 116 0.65 8.88 13.01
N ALA A 117 1.21 8.38 11.90
CA ALA A 117 1.46 9.17 10.71
C ALA A 117 0.16 9.71 10.11
N THR A 118 -0.86 8.88 9.96
CA THR A 118 -2.14 9.31 9.40
C THR A 118 -2.81 10.38 10.26
N SER A 119 -2.76 10.26 11.60
CA SER A 119 -3.29 11.32 12.48
C SER A 119 -2.59 12.65 12.26
N MET A 120 -1.25 12.61 12.11
CA MET A 120 -0.40 13.77 11.86
C MET A 120 -0.64 14.40 10.47
N LEU A 121 -0.83 13.58 9.45
CA LEU A 121 -0.98 14.02 8.06
C LEU A 121 -2.39 14.52 7.76
N MET A 122 -3.41 13.91 8.36
CA MET A 122 -4.82 14.24 8.11
C MET A 122 -5.40 15.21 9.14
N GLY A 123 -4.73 15.44 10.26
CA GLY A 123 -5.24 16.26 11.37
C GLY A 123 -6.43 15.63 12.10
N ILE A 124 -6.57 14.30 12.04
CA ILE A 124 -7.66 13.54 12.68
C ILE A 124 -7.06 12.64 13.75
N ASP A 125 -7.50 12.74 15.00
CA ASP A 125 -7.00 11.84 16.04
C ASP A 125 -7.59 10.42 15.89
N LEU A 126 -6.78 9.51 15.33
CA LEU A 126 -7.13 8.10 15.20
C LEU A 126 -6.91 7.29 16.49
N GLY A 127 -6.39 7.89 17.55
CA GLY A 127 -6.05 7.22 18.80
C GLY A 127 -4.91 6.20 18.70
N PRO A 128 -4.52 5.58 19.82
CA PRO A 128 -3.46 4.58 19.87
C PRO A 128 -3.87 3.25 19.23
N SER A 129 -2.89 2.39 18.93
CA SER A 129 -3.15 0.98 18.63
C SER A 129 -3.57 0.23 19.90
N ARG A 130 -4.35 -0.86 19.72
CA ARG A 130 -4.66 -1.80 20.80
C ARG A 130 -3.59 -2.88 20.88
N LEU A 131 -3.34 -3.39 22.09
CA LEU A 131 -2.51 -4.57 22.31
C LEU A 131 -3.01 -5.76 21.46
N PRO A 132 -2.09 -6.62 20.95
CA PRO A 132 -0.67 -6.70 21.28
C PRO A 132 0.22 -5.66 20.56
N VAL A 133 -0.32 -4.88 19.63
CA VAL A 133 0.44 -3.82 18.95
C VAL A 133 0.63 -2.63 19.88
N LYS A 134 1.86 -2.45 20.37
CA LYS A 134 2.20 -1.33 21.25
C LYS A 134 2.14 0.00 20.49
N PRO A 135 1.50 1.04 21.06
CA PRO A 135 1.54 2.39 20.50
C PRO A 135 2.97 2.93 20.43
N LEU A 136 3.20 3.90 19.54
CA LEU A 136 4.44 4.66 19.55
C LEU A 136 4.58 5.44 20.87
N THR A 137 5.80 5.45 21.40
CA THR A 137 6.19 6.34 22.51
C THR A 137 6.16 7.80 22.06
N SER A 138 6.10 8.74 22.99
CA SER A 138 6.13 10.17 22.68
C SER A 138 7.39 10.58 21.89
N SER A 139 8.57 10.01 22.22
CA SER A 139 9.82 10.24 21.47
C SER A 139 9.68 9.82 20.01
N LYS A 140 9.21 8.59 19.75
CA LYS A 140 9.04 8.08 18.38
C LYS A 140 7.98 8.84 17.59
N LYS A 141 6.93 9.34 18.25
CA LYS A 141 5.95 10.22 17.60
C LYS A 141 6.59 11.55 17.17
N GLU A 142 7.43 12.14 18.01
CA GLU A 142 8.13 13.39 17.67
C GLU A 142 9.17 13.18 16.58
N GLU A 143 9.93 12.09 16.62
CA GLU A 143 10.86 11.68 15.55
C GLU A 143 10.11 11.49 14.22
N LEU A 144 8.98 10.76 14.23
CA LEU A 144 8.13 10.60 13.06
C LEU A 144 7.63 11.93 12.50
N ARG A 145 7.17 12.84 13.38
CA ARG A 145 6.70 14.17 12.99
C ARG A 145 7.80 14.95 12.27
N ASN A 146 9.03 14.90 12.78
CA ASN A 146 10.17 15.59 12.17
C ASN A 146 10.61 14.92 10.86
N ASP A 147 10.64 13.58 10.80
CA ASP A 147 10.94 12.84 9.57
C ASP A 147 9.91 13.17 8.47
N LEU A 148 8.61 13.24 8.78
CA LEU A 148 7.56 13.61 7.82
C LEU A 148 7.71 15.07 7.35
N LYS A 149 8.00 16.02 8.25
CA LYS A 149 8.27 17.42 7.87
C LYS A 149 9.49 17.55 6.96
N ASN A 150 10.56 16.81 7.24
CA ASN A 150 11.78 16.79 6.42
C ASN A 150 11.53 16.23 5.01
N LEU A 151 10.53 15.36 4.86
CA LEU A 151 10.06 14.90 3.55
C LEU A 151 9.08 15.87 2.87
N GLY A 152 8.87 17.07 3.43
CA GLY A 152 7.99 18.10 2.89
C GLY A 152 6.50 17.86 3.15
N CYS A 153 6.14 16.89 4.01
CA CYS A 153 4.74 16.66 4.34
C CYS A 153 4.22 17.79 5.24
N LYS A 154 3.00 18.28 4.94
CA LYS A 154 2.25 19.10 5.90
C LYS A 154 1.81 18.21 7.05
N VAL A 155 2.20 18.59 8.26
CA VAL A 155 1.80 17.90 9.49
C VAL A 155 0.96 18.85 10.34
N PHE A 156 -0.22 18.40 10.75
CA PHE A 156 -1.17 19.12 11.59
C PHE A 156 -0.89 18.98 13.09
#